data_AF-A0A553L8G0-F1
#
_entry.id   AF-A0A553L8G0-F1
#
_cell.length_a   1.000
_cell.length_b   1.000
_cell.length_c   1.000
_cell.angle_alpha   90.00
_cell.angle_beta   90.00
_cell.angle_gamma   90.00
#
_symmetry.space_group_name_H-M   'P 1'
#
loop_
_entity.id
_entity.type
_entity.pdbx_description
1 polymer ?
#
loop_
_entity_poly.entity_id
_entity_poly.type
_entity_poly.pdbx_seq_one_letter_code
_entity_poly.pdbx_strand_id
1 'polypeptide(L)'
;MKKILAATLLTVATTSAFAASETYQATVTALQEPTITETAALNFGSIVPTATSTCNMDNAGTITGACDASDANILIGAVSLTDLVANTALTVTITGGSSANLTFDADWDINNAGTGDADGITDGTATNITVDGTASTITLDVYGDMTVDTALTSGQTYTVDYTVEVVFQ
;
A
#
# COMPACT_ATOMS: atom_id res chain seq x y z
N MET A 1 -75.61 15.62 70.63
CA MET A 1 -76.29 15.87 69.34
C MET A 1 -75.23 15.98 68.25
N LYS A 2 -75.26 15.10 67.23
CA LYS A 2 -75.50 15.46 65.81
C LYS A 2 -74.19 15.72 65.06
N LYS A 3 -73.59 14.69 64.45
CA LYS A 3 -73.81 14.09 63.11
C LYS A 3 -72.97 14.76 62.01
N ILE A 4 -72.02 13.96 61.48
CA ILE A 4 -71.73 13.69 60.05
C ILE A 4 -71.25 14.89 59.20
N LEU A 5 -70.03 14.82 58.64
CA LEU A 5 -69.77 14.54 57.21
C LEU A 5 -68.28 14.60 56.87
N ALA A 6 -67.84 13.56 56.16
CA ALA A 6 -66.54 13.43 55.57
C ALA A 6 -66.34 14.45 54.44
N ALA A 7 -65.10 14.90 54.28
CA ALA A 7 -64.58 15.35 53.00
C ALA A 7 -63.14 14.82 52.87
N THR A 8 -63.01 13.67 52.22
CA THR A 8 -61.74 13.20 51.66
C THR A 8 -61.30 14.20 50.60
N LEU A 9 -60.28 15.00 50.91
CA LEU A 9 -59.60 15.80 49.90
C LEU A 9 -58.51 14.93 49.27
N LEU A 10 -58.75 14.54 48.02
CA LEU A 10 -57.85 13.76 47.19
C LEU A 10 -56.55 14.56 46.99
N THR A 11 -55.49 14.19 47.70
CA THR A 11 -54.15 14.71 47.45
C THR A 11 -53.66 14.16 46.12
N VAL A 12 -53.76 14.96 45.05
CA VAL A 12 -53.04 14.69 43.80
C VAL A 12 -51.57 14.90 44.11
N ALA A 13 -50.86 13.80 44.39
CA ALA A 13 -49.41 13.81 44.41
C ALA A 13 -48.95 14.01 42.96
N THR A 14 -48.63 15.24 42.59
CA THR A 14 -47.87 15.49 41.37
C THR A 14 -46.50 14.85 41.55
N THR A 15 -46.30 13.68 40.95
CA THR A 15 -44.97 13.08 40.83
C THR A 15 -44.17 14.00 39.90
N SER A 16 -43.31 14.83 40.47
CA SER A 16 -42.29 15.55 39.70
C SER A 16 -41.40 14.49 39.04
N ALA A 17 -41.59 14.27 37.75
CA ALA A 17 -40.69 13.41 36.99
C ALA A 17 -39.39 14.18 36.76
N PHE A 18 -38.32 13.79 37.46
CA PHE A 18 -36.97 14.25 37.15
C PHE A 18 -36.55 13.58 35.83
N ALA A 19 -36.66 14.31 34.73
CA ALA A 19 -36.16 13.89 33.43
C ALA A 19 -34.99 14.80 33.03
N ALA A 20 -33.90 14.18 32.57
CA ALA A 20 -32.74 14.88 32.01
C ALA A 20 -32.47 14.31 30.61
N SER A 21 -32.14 15.18 29.66
CA SER A 21 -31.83 14.82 28.28
C SER A 21 -30.63 15.64 27.84
N GLU A 22 -29.62 14.97 27.30
CA GLU A 22 -28.39 15.54 26.78
C GLU A 22 -28.20 15.05 25.34
N THR A 23 -27.71 15.92 24.46
CA THR A 23 -27.46 15.59 23.07
C THR A 23 -25.97 15.47 22.85
N TYR A 24 -25.53 14.33 22.32
CA TYR A 24 -24.15 14.09 21.93
C TYR A 24 -24.03 14.11 20.41
N GLN A 25 -22.85 14.48 19.92
CA GLN A 25 -22.54 14.45 18.51
C GLN A 25 -21.85 13.13 18.17
N ALA A 26 -22.27 12.51 17.07
CA ALA A 26 -21.52 11.43 16.43
C ALA A 26 -20.67 12.03 15.30
N THR A 27 -19.40 11.64 15.22
CA THR A 27 -18.46 12.12 14.19
C THR A 27 -17.90 10.95 13.40
N VAL A 28 -17.66 11.17 12.11
CA VAL A 28 -16.94 10.25 11.21
C VAL A 28 -16.00 11.07 10.34
N THR A 29 -14.84 10.51 10.02
CA THR A 29 -13.88 11.08 9.06
C THR A 29 -13.93 10.24 7.78
N ALA A 30 -13.95 10.89 6.63
CA ALA A 30 -13.89 10.19 5.34
C ALA A 30 -12.51 9.51 5.15
N LEU A 31 -12.47 8.43 4.36
CA LEU A 31 -11.22 7.78 4.00
C LEU A 31 -10.35 8.73 3.16
N GLN A 32 -9.04 8.64 3.38
CA GLN A 32 -8.01 9.32 2.60
C GLN A 32 -7.23 8.25 1.84
N GLU A 33 -7.27 8.29 0.51
CA GLU A 33 -6.50 7.36 -0.33
C GLU A 33 -5.00 7.72 -0.32
N PRO A 34 -4.11 6.71 -0.30
CA PRO A 34 -2.67 6.96 -0.38
C PRO A 34 -2.29 7.51 -1.76
N THR A 35 -1.29 8.38 -1.78
CA THR A 35 -0.65 8.81 -3.03
C THR A 35 0.50 7.86 -3.35
N ILE A 36 0.52 7.30 -4.56
CA ILE A 36 1.59 6.45 -5.08
C ILE A 36 2.46 7.30 -6.02
N THR A 37 3.77 7.31 -5.82
CA THR A 37 4.69 8.08 -6.67
C THR A 37 5.96 7.28 -6.93
N GLU A 38 6.34 7.14 -8.20
CA GLU A 38 7.66 6.65 -8.57
C GLU A 38 8.70 7.74 -8.27
N THR A 39 9.62 7.44 -7.36
CA THR A 39 10.69 8.35 -6.90
C THR A 39 12.04 8.03 -7.53
N ALA A 40 12.24 6.79 -7.96
CA ALA A 40 13.36 6.36 -8.81
C ALA A 40 12.85 5.33 -9.82
N ALA A 41 13.17 5.52 -11.10
CA ALA A 41 12.79 4.59 -12.16
C ALA A 41 13.71 3.37 -12.16
N LEU A 42 13.11 2.17 -12.19
CA LEU A 42 13.85 0.91 -12.33
C LEU A 42 14.54 0.85 -13.70
N ASN A 43 15.83 0.50 -13.69
CA ASN A 43 16.62 0.37 -14.91
C ASN A 43 17.66 -0.76 -14.77
N PHE A 44 17.57 -1.76 -15.65
CA PHE A 44 18.50 -2.90 -15.70
C PHE A 44 19.79 -2.61 -16.48
N GLY A 45 19.93 -1.44 -17.09
CA GLY A 45 21.02 -1.12 -18.00
C GLY A 45 20.89 -1.85 -19.32
N SER A 46 21.95 -2.53 -19.74
CA SER A 46 22.03 -3.24 -21.01
C SER A 46 21.90 -4.75 -20.83
N ILE A 47 21.10 -5.40 -21.68
CA ILE A 47 20.87 -6.85 -21.67
C ILE A 47 21.31 -7.49 -23.00
N VAL A 48 21.78 -8.74 -22.95
CA VAL A 48 22.07 -9.56 -24.13
C VAL A 48 20.79 -9.72 -24.96
N PRO A 49 20.78 -9.34 -26.25
CA PRO A 49 19.57 -9.23 -27.06
C PRO A 49 19.04 -10.59 -27.58
N THR A 50 19.46 -11.71 -26.99
CA THR A 50 19.09 -13.05 -27.45
C THR A 50 17.84 -13.52 -26.70
N ALA A 51 16.88 -14.13 -27.40
CA ALA A 51 15.73 -14.75 -26.75
C ALA A 51 16.18 -15.75 -25.66
N THR A 52 15.39 -15.89 -24.61
CA THR A 52 15.66 -16.66 -23.38
C THR A 52 16.80 -16.13 -22.50
N SER A 53 17.36 -14.96 -22.81
CA SER A 53 18.31 -14.29 -21.92
C SER A 53 17.55 -13.74 -20.71
N THR A 54 18.02 -14.05 -19.50
CA THR A 54 17.47 -13.49 -18.26
C THR A 54 18.54 -12.69 -17.55
N CYS A 55 18.14 -11.53 -17.07
CA CYS A 55 18.93 -10.63 -16.25
C CYS A 55 18.28 -10.48 -14.89
N ASN A 56 19.08 -10.58 -13.84
CA ASN A 56 18.58 -10.62 -12.47
C ASN A 56 19.19 -9.42 -11.72
N MET A 57 18.35 -8.61 -11.08
CA MET A 57 18.73 -7.52 -10.19
C MET A 57 18.36 -7.89 -8.75
N ASP A 58 19.31 -7.80 -7.82
CA ASP A 58 19.02 -7.94 -6.38
C ASP A 58 18.66 -6.62 -5.71
N ASN A 59 18.29 -6.64 -4.43
CA ASN A 59 17.89 -5.44 -3.67
C ASN A 59 19.02 -4.43 -3.44
N ALA A 60 20.26 -4.78 -3.78
CA ALA A 60 21.39 -3.86 -3.73
C ALA A 60 21.69 -3.25 -5.11
N GLY A 61 20.90 -3.60 -6.14
CA GLY A 61 21.08 -3.16 -7.51
C GLY A 61 22.23 -3.90 -8.20
N THR A 62 22.69 -5.02 -7.63
CA THR A 62 23.68 -5.87 -8.26
C THR A 62 22.99 -6.67 -9.35
N ILE A 63 23.57 -6.59 -10.54
CA ILE A 63 23.04 -7.26 -11.72
C ILE A 63 23.87 -8.51 -12.03
N THR A 64 23.20 -9.61 -12.36
CA THR A 64 23.80 -10.87 -12.80
C THR A 64 23.09 -11.44 -14.03
N GLY A 65 23.58 -12.58 -14.53
CA GLY A 65 22.98 -13.25 -15.70
C GLY A 65 23.38 -12.60 -17.01
N ALA A 66 22.40 -12.31 -17.85
CA ALA A 66 22.58 -11.85 -19.23
C ALA A 66 22.66 -10.32 -19.38
N CYS A 67 22.86 -9.58 -18.29
CA CYS A 67 23.08 -8.14 -18.34
C CYS A 67 24.56 -7.76 -18.28
N ASP A 68 24.84 -6.54 -18.73
CA ASP A 68 26.12 -5.88 -18.54
C ASP A 68 26.18 -5.20 -17.17
N ALA A 69 26.78 -5.86 -16.19
CA ALA A 69 26.97 -5.31 -14.84
C ALA A 69 27.89 -4.07 -14.78
N SER A 70 28.52 -3.68 -15.90
CA SER A 70 29.31 -2.44 -15.99
C SER A 70 28.52 -1.24 -16.51
N ASP A 71 27.25 -1.42 -16.88
CA ASP A 71 26.40 -0.33 -17.33
C ASP A 71 26.16 0.69 -16.20
N ALA A 72 26.47 1.96 -16.47
CA ALA A 72 26.38 3.03 -15.48
C ALA A 72 24.94 3.45 -15.15
N ASN A 73 23.94 2.95 -15.88
CA ASN A 73 22.53 3.32 -15.72
C ASN A 73 21.72 2.33 -14.88
N ILE A 74 22.36 1.28 -14.35
CA ILE A 74 21.71 0.31 -13.46
C ILE A 74 21.17 1.03 -12.23
N LEU A 75 19.87 0.87 -11.95
CA LEU A 75 19.18 1.54 -10.84
C LEU A 75 17.99 0.69 -10.38
N ILE A 76 17.85 0.51 -9.07
CA ILE A 76 16.67 -0.10 -8.45
C ILE A 76 15.48 0.87 -8.54
N GLY A 77 14.28 0.35 -8.76
CA GLY A 77 13.07 1.16 -8.69
C GLY A 77 12.73 1.53 -7.25
N ALA A 78 12.21 2.74 -7.04
CA ALA A 78 11.72 3.15 -5.73
C ALA A 78 10.37 3.86 -5.86
N VAL A 79 9.36 3.37 -5.16
CA VAL A 79 8.02 3.94 -5.10
C VAL A 79 7.72 4.39 -3.68
N SER A 80 7.22 5.61 -3.52
CA SER A 80 6.79 6.12 -2.21
C SER A 80 5.28 6.09 -2.08
N LEU A 81 4.80 5.66 -0.92
CA LEU A 81 3.42 5.84 -0.48
C LEU A 81 3.36 7.01 0.51
N THR A 82 2.61 8.04 0.18
CA THR A 82 2.40 9.23 1.02
C THR A 82 0.92 9.47 1.31
N ASP A 83 0.62 10.52 2.08
CA ASP A 83 -0.75 10.87 2.49
C ASP A 83 -1.45 9.75 3.27
N LEU A 84 -0.66 8.99 4.02
CA LEU A 84 -1.11 7.85 4.80
C LEU A 84 -1.82 8.30 6.08
N VAL A 85 -2.72 7.44 6.57
CA VAL A 85 -3.38 7.63 7.86
C VAL A 85 -2.73 6.69 8.88
N ALA A 86 -2.24 7.26 9.99
CA ALA A 86 -1.55 6.51 11.03
C ALA A 86 -2.39 5.34 11.55
N ASN A 87 -1.73 4.21 11.84
CA ASN A 87 -2.35 2.97 12.33
C ASN A 87 -3.43 2.38 11.39
N THR A 88 -3.38 2.69 10.09
CA THR A 88 -4.29 2.12 9.09
C THR A 88 -3.69 0.86 8.47
N ALA A 89 -4.49 -0.20 8.40
CA ALA A 89 -4.10 -1.44 7.74
C ALA A 89 -4.29 -1.32 6.23
N LEU A 90 -3.26 -1.70 5.48
CA LEU A 90 -3.23 -1.70 4.01
C LEU A 90 -2.72 -3.05 3.50
N THR A 91 -3.09 -3.38 2.27
CA THR A 91 -2.50 -4.47 1.50
C THR A 91 -1.81 -3.86 0.30
N VAL A 92 -0.54 -4.21 0.09
CA VAL A 92 0.27 -3.76 -1.04
C VAL A 92 0.61 -4.96 -1.91
N THR A 93 0.51 -4.79 -3.23
CA THR A 93 0.95 -5.79 -4.21
C THR A 93 1.75 -5.08 -5.30
N ILE A 94 2.90 -5.63 -5.66
CA ILE A 94 3.62 -5.24 -6.88
C ILE A 94 3.58 -6.42 -7.85
N THR A 95 3.21 -6.13 -9.09
CA THR A 95 3.11 -7.12 -10.16
C THR A 95 3.87 -6.62 -11.39
N GLY A 96 4.88 -7.36 -11.79
CA GLY A 96 5.62 -7.19 -13.02
C GLY A 96 4.75 -7.46 -14.25
N GLY A 97 5.15 -6.89 -15.38
CA GLY A 97 4.39 -6.95 -16.62
C GLY A 97 5.07 -7.78 -17.70
N SER A 98 4.43 -7.79 -18.86
CA SER A 98 5.03 -8.29 -20.09
C SER A 98 4.73 -7.35 -21.24
N SER A 99 5.67 -7.30 -22.18
CA SER A 99 5.55 -6.63 -23.47
C SER A 99 5.66 -7.67 -24.58
N ALA A 100 5.77 -7.23 -25.84
CA ALA A 100 5.99 -8.16 -26.95
C ALA A 100 7.35 -8.88 -26.90
N ASN A 101 8.34 -8.32 -26.21
CA ASN A 101 9.74 -8.77 -26.26
C ASN A 101 10.32 -9.19 -24.92
N LEU A 102 9.72 -8.71 -23.83
CA LEU A 102 10.27 -8.78 -22.50
C LEU A 102 9.18 -9.13 -21.51
N THR A 103 9.54 -9.93 -20.51
CA THR A 103 8.76 -10.18 -19.30
C THR A 103 9.58 -9.73 -18.11
N PHE A 104 8.95 -8.99 -17.20
CA PHE A 104 9.53 -8.57 -15.94
C PHE A 104 8.78 -9.27 -14.81
N ASP A 105 9.49 -10.07 -14.03
CA ASP A 105 8.98 -10.66 -12.79
C ASP A 105 9.56 -9.84 -11.63
N ALA A 106 8.70 -9.16 -10.87
CA ALA A 106 9.15 -8.24 -9.83
C ALA A 106 9.48 -8.98 -8.53
N ASP A 107 10.58 -8.57 -7.90
CA ASP A 107 10.81 -8.76 -6.47
C ASP A 107 10.83 -7.38 -5.81
N TRP A 108 10.38 -7.28 -4.56
CA TRP A 108 10.25 -5.98 -3.90
C TRP A 108 10.33 -6.04 -2.38
N ASP A 109 10.70 -4.90 -1.81
CA ASP A 109 10.86 -4.69 -0.37
C ASP A 109 9.88 -3.62 0.12
N ILE A 110 9.50 -3.70 1.40
CA ILE A 110 8.69 -2.71 2.11
C ILE A 110 9.49 -2.15 3.27
N ASN A 111 9.65 -0.83 3.29
CA ASN A 111 10.36 -0.13 4.35
C ASN A 111 9.48 0.94 5.02
N ASN A 112 9.65 1.08 6.34
CA ASN A 112 9.00 2.10 7.17
C ASN A 112 7.47 1.99 7.22
N ALA A 113 6.90 0.80 6.99
CA ALA A 113 5.47 0.60 7.21
C ALA A 113 5.13 0.68 8.70
N GLY A 114 6.06 0.33 9.59
CA GLY A 114 5.88 0.29 11.04
C GLY A 114 5.62 -1.13 11.51
N THR A 115 4.62 -1.81 10.92
CA THR A 115 4.51 -3.28 10.95
C THR A 115 4.26 -3.82 9.55
N GLY A 116 4.90 -4.93 9.22
CA GLY A 116 4.79 -5.56 7.90
C GLY A 116 5.91 -5.19 6.92
N ASP A 117 6.96 -4.51 7.39
CA ASP A 117 8.24 -4.42 6.65
C ASP A 117 8.72 -5.84 6.31
N ALA A 118 9.10 -6.03 5.06
CA ALA A 118 9.48 -7.32 4.51
C ALA A 118 10.34 -7.12 3.27
N ASP A 119 11.29 -8.03 3.06
CA ASP A 119 12.22 -8.00 1.94
C ASP A 119 12.03 -9.25 1.08
N GLY A 120 12.30 -9.13 -0.23
CA GLY A 120 12.25 -10.23 -1.19
C GLY A 120 10.85 -10.77 -1.38
N ILE A 121 9.85 -9.88 -1.37
CA ILE A 121 8.47 -10.25 -1.67
C ILE A 121 8.39 -10.54 -3.16
N THR A 122 7.90 -11.74 -3.49
CA THR A 122 7.83 -12.21 -4.87
C THR A 122 6.67 -11.59 -5.63
N ASP A 123 6.78 -11.60 -6.95
CA ASP A 123 5.81 -11.05 -7.90
C ASP A 123 4.35 -11.42 -7.58
N GLY A 124 3.47 -10.40 -7.63
CA GLY A 124 2.03 -10.55 -7.43
C GLY A 124 1.61 -10.98 -6.02
N THR A 125 2.54 -11.03 -5.06
CA THR A 125 2.25 -11.45 -3.69
C THR A 125 1.66 -10.29 -2.89
N ALA A 126 0.38 -10.39 -2.53
CA ALA A 126 -0.28 -9.43 -1.66
C ALA A 126 0.29 -9.47 -0.23
N THR A 127 0.80 -8.34 0.25
CA THR A 127 1.45 -8.22 1.55
C THR A 127 0.73 -7.21 2.43
N ASN A 128 0.38 -7.63 3.64
CA ASN A 128 -0.37 -6.81 4.59
C ASN A 128 0.58 -6.00 5.47
N ILE A 129 0.27 -4.72 5.63
CA ILE A 129 1.02 -3.77 6.46
C ILE A 129 0.08 -2.98 7.37
N THR A 130 0.61 -2.34 8.40
CA THR A 130 -0.10 -1.30 9.14
C THR A 130 0.80 -0.08 9.25
N VAL A 131 0.32 1.05 8.72
CA VAL A 131 1.00 2.35 8.74
C VAL A 131 1.37 2.70 10.18
N ASP A 132 2.60 3.17 10.38
CA ASP A 132 3.10 3.55 11.69
C ASP A 132 2.24 4.63 12.39
N GLY A 133 2.48 4.82 13.69
CA GLY A 133 1.72 5.76 14.50
C GLY A 133 1.89 7.24 14.10
N THR A 134 2.82 7.54 13.18
CA THR A 134 3.15 8.90 12.73
C THR A 134 2.74 9.18 11.29
N ALA A 135 2.23 8.17 10.57
CA ALA A 135 1.96 8.22 9.13
C ALA A 135 3.19 8.59 8.30
N SER A 136 4.33 7.96 8.61
CA SER A 136 5.57 8.15 7.84
C SER A 136 5.40 7.69 6.40
N THR A 137 6.19 8.26 5.50
CA THR A 137 6.30 7.76 4.13
C THR A 137 6.82 6.32 4.13
N ILE A 138 6.10 5.44 3.43
CA ILE A 138 6.51 4.07 3.18
C ILE A 138 7.23 4.04 1.84
N THR A 139 8.37 3.35 1.76
CA THR A 139 9.09 3.16 0.50
C THR A 139 9.05 1.70 0.08
N LEU A 140 8.81 1.50 -1.20
CA LEU A 140 8.79 0.20 -1.87
C LEU A 140 9.96 0.17 -2.84
N ASP A 141 10.94 -0.68 -2.57
CA ASP A 141 12.09 -0.85 -3.48
C ASP A 141 11.78 -2.02 -4.42
N VAL A 142 11.94 -1.81 -5.73
CA VAL A 142 11.50 -2.76 -6.78
C VAL A 142 12.69 -3.19 -7.62
N TYR A 143 12.89 -4.49 -7.73
CA TYR A 143 13.95 -5.17 -8.48
C TYR A 143 13.40 -6.49 -9.04
N GLY A 144 14.25 -7.46 -9.39
CA GLY A 144 13.81 -8.78 -9.85
C GLY A 144 14.41 -9.16 -11.20
N ASP A 145 13.63 -9.87 -12.02
CA ASP A 145 14.12 -10.57 -13.19
C ASP A 145 13.54 -10.02 -14.50
N MET A 146 14.41 -9.65 -15.44
CA MET A 146 14.04 -9.25 -16.80
C MET A 146 14.40 -10.36 -17.78
N THR A 147 13.41 -10.97 -18.42
CA THR A 147 13.59 -12.04 -19.41
C THR A 147 13.28 -11.55 -20.82
N VAL A 148 14.17 -11.87 -21.76
CA VAL A 148 13.98 -11.61 -23.19
C VAL A 148 13.18 -12.76 -23.81
N ASP A 149 11.89 -12.54 -24.08
CA ASP A 149 11.03 -13.54 -24.71
C ASP A 149 11.33 -13.68 -26.20
N THR A 150 11.54 -12.55 -26.87
CA THR A 150 11.87 -12.48 -28.30
C THR A 150 13.09 -11.61 -28.51
N ALA A 151 14.01 -12.06 -29.38
CA ALA A 151 15.27 -11.39 -29.64
C ALA A 151 15.10 -9.88 -29.89
N LEU A 152 15.97 -9.09 -29.26
CA LEU A 152 15.95 -7.64 -29.31
C LEU A 152 16.80 -7.13 -30.47
N THR A 153 16.50 -5.92 -30.93
CA THR A 153 17.37 -5.20 -31.86
C THR A 153 18.42 -4.45 -31.07
N SER A 154 19.70 -4.71 -31.33
CA SER A 154 20.81 -4.06 -30.63
C SER A 154 20.73 -2.53 -30.72
N GLY A 155 20.98 -1.86 -29.59
CA GLY A 155 20.97 -0.40 -29.47
C GLY A 155 19.59 0.23 -29.30
N GLN A 156 18.51 -0.56 -29.29
CA GLN A 156 17.16 -0.07 -29.05
C GLN A 156 16.77 -0.19 -27.58
N THR A 157 15.97 0.76 -27.11
CA THR A 157 15.35 0.73 -25.78
C THR A 157 14.05 -0.04 -25.82
N TYR A 158 13.83 -0.87 -24.81
CA TYR A 158 12.60 -1.63 -24.58
C TYR A 158 12.12 -1.34 -23.16
N THR A 159 10.80 -1.34 -22.96
CA THR A 159 10.18 -1.07 -21.67
C THR A 159 9.15 -2.13 -21.36
N VAL A 160 9.01 -2.43 -20.07
CA VAL A 160 7.95 -3.27 -19.50
C VAL A 160 7.42 -2.53 -18.30
N ASP A 161 6.09 -2.42 -18.20
CA ASP A 161 5.45 -1.78 -17.08
C ASP A 161 5.36 -2.76 -15.90
N TYR A 162 5.32 -2.25 -14.68
CA TYR A 162 4.89 -2.97 -13.49
C TYR A 162 3.79 -2.15 -12.80
N THR A 163 2.94 -2.83 -12.02
CA THR A 163 1.80 -2.20 -11.33
C THR A 163 2.01 -2.26 -9.83
N VAL A 164 1.74 -1.15 -9.16
CA VAL A 164 1.65 -1.08 -7.69
C VAL A 164 0.18 -0.89 -7.32
N GLU A 165 -0.36 -1.83 -6.56
CA GLU A 165 -1.73 -1.79 -6.04
C GLU A 165 -1.70 -1.63 -4.52
N VAL A 166 -2.53 -0.71 -3.99
CA VAL A 166 -2.71 -0.50 -2.56
C VAL A 166 -4.19 -0.53 -2.23
N VAL A 167 -4.58 -1.37 -1.28
CA VAL A 167 -5.98 -1.61 -0.90
C VAL A 167 -6.15 -1.45 0.62
N PHE A 168 -7.23 -0.79 1.06
CA PHE A 168 -7.61 -0.75 2.47
C PHE A 168 -8.18 -2.09 2.93
N GLN A 169 -7.83 -2.52 4.15
CA GLN A 169 -8.38 -3.73 4.77
C GLN A 169 -9.69 -3.47 5.53
#